data_AF-A0A1G8URX4-F1
#
_entry.id   AF-A0A1G8URX4-F1
#
_cell.length_a   1.000
_cell.length_b   1.000
_cell.length_c   1.000
_cell.angle_alpha   90.00
_cell.angle_beta   90.00
_cell.angle_gamma   90.00
#
_symmetry.space_group_name_H-M   'P 1'
#
loop_
_entity.id
_entity.type
_entity.pdbx_description
1 polymer ?
#
loop_
_entity_poly.entity_id
_entity_poly.type
_entity_poly.pdbx_seq_one_letter_code
_entity_poly.pdbx_strand_id
1 'polypeptide(L)'
;MKSKIIYIVLLSFVIVYTSCSKITEDIQEDIFIKDTVSFEIPVLTDLTSSPAITEIKSTLNLEEQVKKSANNFTIENIKTTKITSLNLILAPIILNPTKDSLGIDPNNNFGNLETLKFGISAGGNTGNIANVIIPQTSKTSNLSLTPSILPEELKPFLINSPNYNVIVKAKKITTTPMKVAIAATYTITLSK
;
A
#
# COMPACT_ATOMS: atom_id res chain seq x y z
N MET A 1 -30.74 69.60 10.00
CA MET A 1 -30.18 68.54 9.13
C MET A 1 -29.23 67.61 9.90
N LYS A 2 -29.70 66.90 10.96
CA LYS A 2 -28.84 66.03 11.78
C LYS A 2 -29.32 64.56 11.90
N SER A 3 -30.51 64.22 11.42
CA SER A 3 -31.06 62.85 11.58
C SER A 3 -30.80 61.90 10.40
N LYS A 4 -30.38 62.39 9.23
CA LYS A 4 -30.17 61.54 8.04
C LYS A 4 -28.88 60.72 8.06
N ILE A 5 -27.88 61.13 8.85
CA ILE A 5 -26.57 60.46 8.95
C ILE A 5 -26.67 59.16 9.78
N ILE A 6 -27.56 59.14 10.78
CA ILE A 6 -27.71 58.00 11.70
C ILE A 6 -28.27 56.76 10.97
N TYR A 7 -29.16 56.94 9.98
CA TYR A 7 -29.73 55.82 9.22
C TYR A 7 -28.75 55.16 8.25
N ILE A 8 -27.75 55.88 7.75
CA ILE A 8 -26.74 55.36 6.81
C ILE A 8 -25.71 54.47 7.54
N VAL A 9 -25.40 54.80 8.79
CA VAL A 9 -24.49 54.01 9.64
C VAL A 9 -25.15 52.71 10.13
N LEU A 10 -26.47 52.70 10.34
CA LEU A 10 -27.18 51.49 10.75
C LEU A 10 -27.30 50.47 9.62
N LEU A 11 -27.49 50.92 8.37
CA LEU A 11 -27.64 50.04 7.20
C LEU A 11 -26.31 49.36 6.80
N SER A 12 -25.18 50.00 7.06
CA SER A 12 -23.84 49.46 6.79
C SER A 12 -23.44 48.34 7.76
N PHE A 13 -23.99 48.30 8.98
CA PHE A 13 -23.76 47.20 9.92
C PHE A 13 -24.50 45.91 9.53
N VAL A 14 -25.66 46.00 8.89
CA VAL A 14 -26.44 44.81 8.49
C VAL A 14 -25.77 44.03 7.35
N ILE A 15 -25.02 44.70 6.48
CA ILE A 15 -24.35 44.07 5.32
C ILE A 15 -23.08 43.29 5.74
N VAL A 16 -22.44 43.67 6.85
CA VAL A 16 -21.26 42.94 7.36
C VAL A 16 -21.65 41.60 8.00
N TYR A 17 -22.85 41.50 8.59
CA TYR A 17 -23.35 40.26 9.19
C TYR A 17 -23.89 39.24 8.18
N THR A 18 -24.25 39.64 6.96
CA THR A 18 -24.66 38.71 5.89
C THR A 18 -23.49 38.19 5.05
N SER A 19 -22.31 38.81 5.15
CA SER A 19 -21.08 38.38 4.46
C SER A 19 -20.22 37.37 5.23
N CYS A 20 -20.71 36.81 6.35
CA CYS A 20 -20.32 35.46 6.78
C CYS A 20 -21.01 34.41 5.87
N SER A 21 -20.89 34.61 4.55
CA SER A 21 -21.13 33.58 3.56
C SER A 21 -20.25 32.40 3.93
N LYS A 22 -20.89 31.25 4.19
CA LYS A 22 -20.28 29.93 4.38
C LYS A 22 -18.99 29.80 3.57
N ILE A 23 -17.85 29.91 4.23
CA ILE A 23 -16.60 29.38 3.71
C ILE A 23 -16.82 27.87 3.77
N THR A 24 -17.22 27.27 2.65
CA THR A 24 -17.06 25.83 2.44
C THR A 24 -15.56 25.61 2.35
N GLU A 25 -14.98 25.27 3.50
CA GLU A 25 -13.58 24.87 3.62
C GLU A 25 -13.46 23.49 2.96
N ASP A 26 -12.76 23.41 1.82
CA ASP A 26 -12.36 22.12 1.24
C ASP A 26 -11.26 21.56 2.13
N ILE A 27 -11.62 20.56 2.93
CA ILE A 27 -10.68 19.94 3.86
C ILE A 27 -10.08 18.74 3.15
N GLN A 28 -8.79 18.81 2.84
CA GLN A 28 -8.02 17.72 2.25
C GLN A 28 -7.01 17.15 3.24
N GLU A 29 -6.91 15.82 3.31
CA GLU A 29 -5.99 15.10 4.21
C GLU A 29 -5.40 13.89 3.50
N ASP A 30 -4.09 13.69 3.62
CA ASP A 30 -3.43 12.45 3.22
C ASP A 30 -3.20 11.57 4.45
N ILE A 31 -3.70 10.34 4.41
CA ILE A 31 -3.41 9.32 5.43
C ILE A 31 -2.46 8.26 4.87
N PHE A 32 -1.58 7.75 5.73
CA PHE A 32 -0.61 6.73 5.39
C PHE A 32 -0.95 5.43 6.10
N ILE A 33 -1.26 4.39 5.33
CA ILE A 33 -1.67 3.09 5.87
C ILE A 33 -0.60 2.06 5.53
N LYS A 34 -0.19 1.28 6.53
CA LYS A 34 0.77 0.18 6.36
C LYS A 34 0.03 -1.14 6.45
N ASP A 35 0.37 -2.06 5.56
CA ASP A 35 -0.06 -3.46 5.65
C ASP A 35 1.17 -4.36 5.62
N THR A 36 1.20 -5.35 6.51
CA THR A 36 2.31 -6.29 6.60
C THR A 36 1.78 -7.70 6.80
N VAL A 37 2.11 -8.59 5.87
CA VAL A 37 1.60 -9.97 5.86
C VAL A 37 2.74 -10.94 5.60
N SER A 38 2.79 -12.01 6.37
CA SER A 38 3.77 -13.09 6.17
C SER A 38 3.19 -14.23 5.34
N PHE A 39 4.02 -14.81 4.49
CA PHE A 39 3.71 -15.99 3.68
C PHE A 39 4.98 -16.80 3.42
N GLU A 40 4.83 -17.96 2.78
CA GLU A 40 5.97 -18.79 2.40
C GLU A 40 6.02 -18.99 0.89
N ILE A 41 7.21 -18.80 0.31
CA ILE A 41 7.51 -19.29 -1.03
C ILE A 41 7.99 -20.73 -0.88
N PRO A 42 7.35 -21.71 -1.54
CA PRO A 42 7.74 -23.11 -1.43
C PRO A 42 9.13 -23.36 -2.03
N VAL A 43 9.65 -24.56 -1.80
CA VAL A 43 10.89 -25.01 -2.46
C VAL A 43 10.68 -25.01 -3.97
N LEU A 44 11.60 -24.35 -4.69
CA LEU A 44 11.57 -24.19 -6.13
C LEU A 44 12.57 -25.16 -6.74
N THR A 45 12.09 -26.34 -7.15
CA THR A 45 12.94 -27.40 -7.74
C THR A 45 13.01 -27.35 -9.27
N ASP A 46 12.10 -26.61 -9.92
CA ASP A 46 12.01 -26.49 -11.37
C ASP A 46 12.20 -25.03 -11.81
N LEU A 47 13.24 -24.79 -12.61
CA LEU A 47 13.64 -23.48 -13.14
C LEU A 47 12.75 -22.99 -14.30
N THR A 48 11.96 -23.88 -14.89
CA THR A 48 11.04 -23.56 -16.00
C THR A 48 9.63 -23.19 -15.51
N SER A 49 9.26 -23.67 -14.31
CA SER A 49 7.98 -23.39 -13.69
C SER A 49 7.86 -21.96 -13.15
N SER A 50 6.63 -21.48 -13.00
CA SER A 50 6.33 -20.21 -12.33
C SER A 50 5.18 -20.37 -11.34
N PRO A 51 5.44 -21.00 -10.17
CA PRO A 51 4.40 -21.25 -9.18
C PRO A 51 3.76 -19.95 -8.69
N ALA A 52 2.44 -20.00 -8.52
CA ALA A 52 1.64 -18.94 -7.92
C ALA A 52 1.36 -19.26 -6.45
N ILE A 53 1.61 -18.29 -5.58
CA ILE A 53 1.19 -18.25 -4.20
C ILE A 53 0.00 -17.28 -4.15
N THR A 54 -1.20 -17.83 -4.00
CA THR A 54 -2.45 -17.06 -4.05
C THR A 54 -3.05 -16.88 -2.66
N GLU A 55 -4.03 -15.99 -2.55
CA GLU A 55 -4.85 -15.80 -1.34
C GLU A 55 -4.04 -15.41 -0.09
N ILE A 56 -2.97 -14.63 -0.27
CA ILE A 56 -2.21 -14.07 0.84
C ILE A 56 -3.06 -12.94 1.45
N LYS A 57 -3.78 -13.26 2.52
CA LYS A 57 -4.79 -12.37 3.13
C LYS A 57 -4.16 -11.10 3.70
N SER A 58 -4.59 -9.93 3.21
CA SER A 58 -4.23 -8.64 3.78
C SER A 58 -4.76 -8.50 5.20
N THR A 59 -4.07 -7.71 6.03
CA THR A 59 -4.60 -7.26 7.33
C THR A 59 -5.25 -5.87 7.25
N LEU A 60 -5.32 -5.28 6.06
CA LEU A 60 -5.85 -3.95 5.82
C LEU A 60 -7.37 -3.90 6.08
N ASN A 61 -7.77 -3.03 7.00
CA ASN A 61 -9.15 -2.58 7.15
C ASN A 61 -9.23 -1.08 6.84
N LEU A 62 -9.52 -0.72 5.59
CA LEU A 62 -9.50 0.67 5.14
C LEU A 62 -10.54 1.53 5.86
N GLU A 63 -11.74 0.99 6.13
CA GLU A 63 -12.81 1.72 6.80
C GLU A 63 -12.39 2.17 8.20
N GLU A 64 -11.79 1.27 8.97
CA GLU A 64 -11.31 1.57 10.32
C GLU A 64 -10.18 2.60 10.30
N GLN A 65 -9.29 2.54 9.30
CA GLN A 65 -8.18 3.48 9.16
C GLN A 65 -8.67 4.88 8.78
N VAL A 66 -9.65 5.00 7.88
CA VAL A 66 -10.24 6.29 7.49
C VAL A 66 -11.02 6.91 8.66
N LYS A 67 -11.73 6.11 9.45
CA LYS A 67 -12.45 6.57 10.65
C LYS A 67 -11.55 7.14 11.74
N LYS A 68 -10.25 6.81 11.74
CA LYS A 68 -9.25 7.37 12.66
C LYS A 68 -8.75 8.77 12.25
N SER A 69 -9.13 9.26 11.06
CA SER A 69 -8.82 10.63 10.62
C SER A 69 -9.54 11.67 11.48
N ALA A 70 -8.91 12.84 11.67
CA ALA A 70 -9.42 13.88 12.57
C ALA A 70 -10.75 14.51 12.09
N ASN A 71 -11.05 14.36 10.81
CA ASN A 71 -12.09 15.09 10.10
C ASN A 71 -13.38 14.29 9.85
N ASN A 72 -13.55 13.14 10.52
CA ASN A 72 -14.68 12.22 10.35
C ASN A 72 -14.90 11.80 8.87
N PHE A 73 -13.82 11.58 8.13
CA PHE A 73 -13.93 11.09 6.76
C PHE A 73 -14.54 9.68 6.72
N THR A 74 -15.16 9.35 5.60
CA THR A 74 -15.63 8.01 5.25
C THR A 74 -14.97 7.54 3.94
N ILE A 75 -15.22 6.29 3.55
CA ILE A 75 -14.72 5.73 2.29
C ILE A 75 -15.17 6.56 1.06
N GLU A 76 -16.33 7.22 1.15
CA GLU A 76 -16.85 8.07 0.08
C GLU A 76 -15.97 9.30 -0.18
N ASN A 77 -15.26 9.77 0.86
CA ASN A 77 -14.36 10.92 0.76
C ASN A 77 -13.00 10.59 0.13
N ILE A 78 -12.73 9.31 -0.19
CA ILE A 78 -11.48 8.91 -0.85
C ILE A 78 -11.46 9.45 -2.28
N LYS A 79 -10.55 10.39 -2.54
CA LYS A 79 -10.27 10.94 -3.88
C LYS A 79 -9.31 10.06 -4.65
N THR A 80 -8.19 9.68 -4.04
CA THR A 80 -7.15 8.87 -4.69
C THR A 80 -6.56 7.87 -3.71
N THR A 81 -6.01 6.78 -4.26
CA THR A 81 -5.29 5.77 -3.49
C THR A 81 -4.00 5.43 -4.23
N LYS A 82 -2.86 5.41 -3.55
CA LYS A 82 -1.57 5.09 -4.18
C LYS A 82 -0.76 4.14 -3.32
N ILE A 83 -0.08 3.18 -3.94
CA ILE A 83 0.98 2.41 -3.28
C ILE A 83 2.26 3.24 -3.33
N THR A 84 2.75 3.68 -2.17
CA THR A 84 3.97 4.50 -2.08
C THR A 84 5.21 3.69 -1.72
N SER A 85 5.03 2.52 -1.11
CA SER A 85 6.11 1.57 -0.89
C SER A 85 5.60 0.14 -0.96
N LEU A 86 6.37 -0.74 -1.58
CA LEU A 86 6.10 -2.16 -1.62
C LEU A 86 7.41 -2.93 -1.54
N ASN A 87 7.59 -3.71 -0.47
CA ASN A 87 8.80 -4.48 -0.25
C ASN A 87 8.45 -5.92 0.10
N LEU A 88 9.31 -6.84 -0.31
CA LEU A 88 9.34 -8.22 0.19
C LEU A 88 10.58 -8.41 1.03
N ILE A 89 10.43 -8.95 2.23
CA ILE A 89 11.50 -9.09 3.21
C ILE A 89 11.57 -10.55 3.64
N LEU A 90 12.76 -11.16 3.55
CA LEU A 90 12.99 -12.50 4.11
C LEU A 90 13.06 -12.42 5.63
N ALA A 91 12.35 -13.32 6.30
CA ALA A 91 12.52 -13.49 7.74
C ALA A 91 13.95 -13.98 8.03
N PRO A 92 14.62 -13.44 9.06
CA PRO A 92 15.96 -13.88 9.43
C PRO A 92 15.94 -15.36 9.83
N ILE A 93 16.98 -16.11 9.44
CA ILE A 93 17.08 -17.53 9.76
C ILE A 93 17.79 -17.69 11.10
N ILE A 94 17.04 -18.06 12.13
CA ILE A 94 17.58 -18.43 13.45
C ILE A 94 18.09 -19.89 13.38
N LEU A 95 19.16 -20.17 12.65
CA LEU A 95 19.77 -21.51 12.63
C LEU A 95 21.30 -21.43 12.65
N ASN A 96 21.85 -21.73 13.84
CA ASN A 96 23.24 -22.02 14.18
C ASN A 96 24.33 -20.96 13.86
N PRO A 97 25.32 -20.78 14.76
CA PRO A 97 26.28 -19.66 14.75
C PRO A 97 27.36 -19.72 13.65
N THR A 98 27.23 -20.61 12.67
CA THR A 98 28.18 -20.76 11.56
C THR A 98 27.75 -20.08 10.27
N LYS A 99 26.64 -19.30 10.28
CA LYS A 99 26.13 -18.61 9.09
C LYS A 99 26.48 -17.12 9.11
N ASP A 100 27.34 -16.75 8.18
CA ASP A 100 27.51 -15.45 7.50
C ASP A 100 26.78 -14.23 8.09
N SER A 101 27.49 -13.10 8.23
CA SER A 101 27.16 -11.90 9.04
C SER A 101 25.79 -11.24 8.78
N LEU A 102 25.04 -11.71 7.79
CA LEU A 102 23.71 -11.24 7.41
C LEU A 102 22.56 -12.16 7.84
N GLY A 103 22.81 -13.35 8.41
CA GLY A 103 21.74 -14.24 8.93
C GLY A 103 20.77 -14.81 7.88
N ILE A 104 21.17 -14.81 6.60
CA ILE A 104 20.37 -15.27 5.45
C ILE A 104 21.03 -16.53 4.86
N ASP A 105 20.24 -17.45 4.33
CA ASP A 105 20.76 -18.66 3.70
C ASP A 105 21.24 -18.36 2.26
N PRO A 106 22.50 -18.64 1.91
CA PRO A 106 23.02 -18.40 0.56
C PRO A 106 22.32 -19.22 -0.52
N ASN A 107 21.62 -20.30 -0.16
CA ASN A 107 20.86 -21.14 -1.08
C ASN A 107 19.36 -20.81 -1.13
N ASN A 108 18.87 -20.00 -0.19
CA ASN A 108 17.44 -19.69 -0.06
C ASN A 108 17.24 -18.19 0.18
N ASN A 109 17.40 -17.39 -0.87
CA ASN A 109 17.21 -15.95 -0.83
C ASN A 109 16.67 -15.38 -2.16
N PHE A 110 16.37 -14.07 -2.22
CA PHE A 110 15.77 -13.50 -3.43
C PHE A 110 16.73 -13.50 -4.64
N GLY A 111 18.04 -13.63 -4.46
CA GLY A 111 19.01 -13.83 -5.54
C GLY A 111 18.81 -15.15 -6.30
N ASN A 112 18.10 -16.12 -5.71
CA ASN A 112 17.70 -17.37 -6.36
C ASN A 112 16.53 -17.20 -7.36
N LEU A 113 15.82 -16.07 -7.34
CA LEU A 113 14.64 -15.82 -8.17
C LEU A 113 15.02 -15.09 -9.47
N GLU A 114 14.50 -15.54 -10.61
CA GLU A 114 14.63 -14.88 -11.91
C GLU A 114 13.64 -13.72 -12.04
N THR A 115 12.37 -13.99 -11.78
CA THR A 115 11.29 -13.00 -11.87
C THR A 115 10.33 -13.15 -10.71
N LEU A 116 9.67 -12.05 -10.38
CA LEU A 116 8.60 -11.98 -9.41
C LEU A 116 7.49 -11.07 -9.94
N LYS A 117 6.26 -11.59 -9.99
CA LYS A 117 5.05 -10.81 -10.26
C LYS A 117 4.25 -10.71 -8.98
N PHE A 118 3.86 -9.50 -8.63
CA PHE A 118 3.05 -9.21 -7.46
C PHE A 118 1.70 -8.67 -7.91
N GLY A 119 0.63 -9.32 -7.47
CA GLY A 119 -0.75 -9.00 -7.81
C GLY A 119 -1.61 -8.80 -6.58
N ILE A 120 -2.81 -8.30 -6.81
CA ILE A 120 -3.85 -8.06 -5.81
C ILE A 120 -5.18 -8.54 -6.35
N SER A 121 -6.04 -9.01 -5.47
CA SER A 121 -7.38 -9.46 -5.84
C SER A 121 -8.39 -9.13 -4.75
N ALA A 122 -9.57 -8.67 -5.12
CA ALA A 122 -10.66 -8.41 -4.20
C ALA A 122 -12.00 -8.42 -4.96
N GLY A 123 -13.05 -8.99 -4.36
CA GLY A 123 -14.41 -8.95 -4.93
C GLY A 123 -14.51 -9.50 -6.37
N GLY A 124 -13.73 -10.53 -6.71
CA GLY A 124 -13.69 -11.12 -8.06
C GLY A 124 -12.80 -10.39 -9.07
N ASN A 125 -12.24 -9.24 -8.72
CA ASN A 125 -11.28 -8.52 -9.54
C ASN A 125 -9.85 -9.00 -9.25
N THR A 126 -8.98 -8.95 -10.26
CA THR A 126 -7.54 -9.21 -10.13
C THR A 126 -6.75 -8.10 -10.82
N GLY A 127 -5.71 -7.59 -10.17
CA GLY A 127 -4.82 -6.57 -10.71
C GLY A 127 -3.36 -6.98 -10.55
N ASN A 128 -2.51 -6.52 -11.48
CA ASN A 128 -1.06 -6.65 -11.36
C ASN A 128 -0.48 -5.36 -10.77
N ILE A 129 0.24 -5.47 -9.67
CA ILE A 129 0.85 -4.32 -8.99
C ILE A 129 2.30 -4.14 -9.41
N ALA A 130 3.09 -5.21 -9.56
CA ALA A 130 4.49 -5.08 -9.91
C ALA A 130 4.98 -6.31 -10.67
N ASN A 131 5.95 -6.11 -11.56
CA ASN A 131 6.68 -7.17 -12.21
C ASN A 131 8.18 -6.84 -12.14
N VAL A 132 8.96 -7.71 -11.53
CA VAL A 132 10.37 -7.48 -11.27
C VAL A 132 11.19 -8.61 -11.89
N ILE A 133 12.16 -8.21 -12.71
CA ILE A 133 13.25 -9.07 -13.13
C ILE A 133 14.39 -8.86 -12.14
N ILE A 134 14.93 -9.93 -11.58
CA ILE A 134 15.99 -9.86 -10.58
C ILE A 134 17.30 -10.18 -11.31
N PRO A 135 18.12 -9.17 -11.68
CA PRO A 135 19.31 -9.40 -12.49
C PRO A 135 20.44 -10.05 -11.68
N GLN A 136 20.54 -9.71 -10.39
CA GLN A 136 21.65 -10.12 -9.55
C GLN A 136 21.49 -11.54 -9.00
N THR A 137 22.61 -12.27 -8.91
CA THR A 137 22.72 -13.58 -8.23
C THR A 137 23.23 -13.45 -6.81
N SER A 138 23.59 -12.24 -6.39
CA SER A 138 24.05 -11.93 -5.03
C SER A 138 22.94 -12.19 -4.02
N LYS A 139 23.38 -12.56 -2.82
CA LYS A 139 22.52 -12.82 -1.68
C LYS A 139 21.75 -11.56 -1.29
N THR A 140 20.42 -11.64 -1.27
CA THR A 140 19.55 -10.53 -0.87
C THR A 140 18.34 -10.99 -0.06
N SER A 141 18.06 -10.28 1.04
CA SER A 141 16.88 -10.47 1.89
C SER A 141 15.77 -9.47 1.66
N ASN A 142 15.99 -8.43 0.85
CA ASN A 142 15.00 -7.41 0.61
C ASN A 142 14.84 -7.19 -0.89
N LEU A 143 13.59 -7.14 -1.33
CA LEU A 143 13.23 -6.84 -2.70
C LEU A 143 12.22 -5.69 -2.70
N SER A 144 12.69 -4.50 -3.06
CA SER A 144 11.82 -3.35 -3.32
C SER A 144 11.15 -3.55 -4.67
N LEU A 145 9.82 -3.45 -4.69
CA LEU A 145 9.00 -3.58 -5.90
C LEU A 145 8.50 -2.19 -6.28
N THR A 146 8.62 -1.82 -7.55
CA THR A 146 8.05 -0.58 -8.08
C THR A 146 6.60 -0.84 -8.47
N PRO A 147 5.61 -0.19 -7.81
CA PRO A 147 4.21 -0.36 -8.19
C PRO A 147 3.93 0.25 -9.57
N SER A 148 3.21 -0.49 -10.41
CA SER A 148 2.76 -0.08 -11.75
C SER A 148 1.25 0.14 -11.84
N ILE A 149 0.48 -0.20 -10.79
CA ILE A 149 -0.97 -0.01 -10.76
C ILE A 149 -1.33 1.48 -10.67
N LEU A 150 -2.32 1.92 -11.46
CA LEU A 150 -2.76 3.30 -11.43
C LEU A 150 -3.57 3.61 -10.15
N PRO A 151 -3.52 4.86 -9.64
CA PRO A 151 -4.21 5.21 -8.40
C PRO A 151 -5.71 4.91 -8.39
N GLU A 152 -6.40 5.14 -9.51
CA GLU A 152 -7.82 4.92 -9.70
C GLU A 152 -8.19 3.43 -9.75
N GLU A 153 -7.28 2.58 -10.26
CA GLU A 153 -7.47 1.14 -10.35
C GLU A 153 -7.28 0.45 -8.99
N LEU A 154 -6.53 1.08 -8.08
CA LEU A 154 -6.22 0.52 -6.76
C LEU A 154 -7.41 0.60 -5.79
N LYS A 155 -8.22 1.67 -5.88
CA LYS A 155 -9.31 1.96 -4.92
C LYS A 155 -10.29 0.79 -4.72
N PRO A 156 -10.81 0.12 -5.77
CA PRO A 156 -11.72 -1.01 -5.61
C PRO A 156 -11.14 -2.20 -4.83
N PHE A 157 -9.82 -2.40 -4.89
CA PHE A 157 -9.16 -3.48 -4.16
C PHE A 157 -9.07 -3.19 -2.67
N LEU A 158 -8.74 -1.95 -2.30
CA LEU A 158 -8.54 -1.58 -0.89
C LEU A 158 -9.85 -1.50 -0.11
N ILE A 159 -10.97 -1.19 -0.77
CA ILE A 159 -12.30 -1.14 -0.14
C ILE A 159 -12.81 -2.55 0.21
N ASN A 160 -12.49 -3.55 -0.61
CA ASN A 160 -13.09 -4.89 -0.54
C ASN A 160 -12.21 -5.95 0.16
N SER A 161 -11.31 -5.53 1.07
CA SER A 161 -10.34 -6.41 1.77
C SER A 161 -9.47 -7.21 0.79
N PRO A 162 -8.30 -6.69 0.42
CA PRO A 162 -7.50 -7.30 -0.63
C PRO A 162 -6.86 -8.62 -0.20
N ASN A 163 -6.64 -9.51 -1.16
CA ASN A 163 -5.67 -10.60 -1.08
C ASN A 163 -4.52 -10.28 -2.02
N TYR A 164 -3.29 -10.59 -1.60
CA TYR A 164 -2.12 -10.54 -2.47
C TYR A 164 -1.89 -11.88 -3.15
N ASN A 165 -1.28 -11.81 -4.33
CA ASN A 165 -0.88 -12.97 -5.10
C ASN A 165 0.56 -12.76 -5.56
N VAL A 166 1.39 -13.79 -5.48
CA VAL A 166 2.80 -13.73 -5.86
C VAL A 166 3.09 -14.86 -6.82
N ILE A 167 3.63 -14.55 -7.98
CA ILE A 167 4.14 -15.55 -8.93
C ILE A 167 5.65 -15.40 -8.97
N VAL A 168 6.37 -16.49 -8.74
CA VAL A 168 7.83 -16.48 -8.74
C VAL A 168 8.36 -17.45 -9.79
N LYS A 169 9.49 -17.11 -10.40
CA LYS A 169 10.28 -18.03 -11.22
C LYS A 169 11.68 -18.13 -10.63
N ALA A 170 12.19 -19.34 -10.47
CA ALA A 170 13.55 -19.55 -9.99
C ALA A 170 14.58 -19.43 -11.12
N LYS A 171 15.72 -18.79 -10.84
CA LYS A 171 16.94 -18.93 -11.66
C LYS A 171 17.88 -20.00 -11.09
N LYS A 172 17.77 -20.29 -9.79
CA LYS A 172 18.54 -21.31 -9.06
C LYS A 172 17.61 -22.04 -8.09
N ILE A 173 17.76 -23.37 -8.02
CA ILE A 173 16.98 -24.23 -7.12
C ILE A 173 17.16 -23.78 -5.66
N THR A 174 16.07 -23.76 -4.92
CA THR A 174 16.06 -23.55 -3.47
C THR A 174 15.98 -24.91 -2.75
N THR A 175 16.43 -24.98 -1.51
CA THR A 175 16.44 -26.21 -0.69
C THR A 175 15.51 -26.15 0.51
N THR A 176 15.06 -24.96 0.90
CA THR A 176 14.07 -24.77 1.97
C THR A 176 13.03 -23.72 1.56
N PRO A 177 11.80 -23.79 2.10
CA PRO A 177 10.83 -22.70 1.93
C PRO A 177 11.41 -21.36 2.40
N MET A 178 11.13 -20.30 1.65
CA MET A 178 11.50 -18.94 2.04
C MET A 178 10.34 -18.31 2.79
N LYS A 179 10.57 -17.92 4.06
CA LYS A 179 9.61 -17.15 4.84
C LYS A 179 9.72 -15.68 4.46
N VAL A 180 8.65 -15.11 3.94
CA VAL A 180 8.62 -13.76 3.37
C VAL A 180 7.56 -12.93 4.07
N ALA A 181 7.85 -11.66 4.32
CA ALA A 181 6.87 -10.65 4.68
C ALA A 181 6.69 -9.66 3.53
N ILE A 182 5.44 -9.40 3.15
CA ILE A 182 5.04 -8.26 2.33
C ILE A 182 4.96 -7.06 3.26
N ALA A 183 5.58 -5.95 2.87
CA ALA A 183 5.44 -4.66 3.55
C ALA A 183 4.98 -3.62 2.53
N ALA A 184 3.67 -3.32 2.54
CA ALA A 184 3.05 -2.33 1.67
C ALA A 184 2.71 -1.05 2.44
N THR A 185 2.94 0.10 1.84
CA THR A 185 2.48 1.40 2.34
C THR A 185 1.61 2.06 1.28
N TYR A 186 0.44 2.53 1.72
CA TYR A 186 -0.55 3.20 0.93
C TYR A 186 -0.66 4.66 1.38
N THR A 187 -0.81 5.56 0.41
CA THR A 187 -1.26 6.93 0.65
C THR A 187 -2.68 7.07 0.13
N ILE A 188 -3.58 7.52 0.99
CA ILE A 188 -4.99 7.72 0.68
C ILE A 188 -5.28 9.21 0.84
N THR A 189 -5.68 9.87 -0.25
CA THR A 189 -6.10 11.27 -0.20
C THR A 189 -7.59 11.36 0.02
N LEU A 190 -7.99 12.06 1.08
CA LEU A 190 -9.36 12.31 1.51
C LEU A 190 -9.71 13.78 1.25
N SER A 191 -10.92 14.08 0.76
CA SER A 191 -11.42 15.46 0.69
C SER A 191 -12.95 15.54 0.83
N LYS A 192 -13.45 16.62 1.45
CA LYS A 192 -14.87 16.88 1.74
C LYS A 192 -15.23 18.36 1.55
#